data_AF-A0A3A4SSD9-F1
#
_entry.id   AF-A0A3A4SSD9-F1
#
_cell.length_a   1.000
_cell.length_b   1.000
_cell.length_c   1.000
_cell.angle_alpha   90.00
_cell.angle_beta   90.00
_cell.angle_gamma   90.00
#
_symmetry.space_group_name_H-M   'P 1'
#
loop_
_entity.id
_entity.type
_entity.pdbx_description
1 polymer ?
#
loop_
_entity_poly.entity_id
_entity_poly.type
_entity_poly.pdbx_seq_one_letter_code
_entity_poly.pdbx_strand_id
1 'polypeptide(L)'
;MISKNLNESKKAAIFAGILLAVGIMAYSNSFHSAMVFDDKGFIIDDTAVHMTELSWSGFKKAALEGYPAHRYLPNISFAINYY
;
A
#
# COMPACT_ATOMS: atom_id res chain seq x y z
N MET A 1 -13.00 -30.95 -30.51
CA MET A 1 -12.81 -29.54 -30.12
C MET A 1 -12.76 -29.35 -28.59
N ILE A 2 -13.68 -29.96 -27.83
CA ILE A 2 -13.78 -29.81 -26.36
C ILE A 2 -12.53 -30.29 -25.59
N SER A 3 -11.92 -31.42 -25.98
CA SER A 3 -10.73 -31.96 -25.28
C SER A 3 -9.48 -31.09 -25.40
N LYS A 4 -9.32 -30.37 -26.52
CA LYS A 4 -8.19 -29.45 -26.74
C LYS A 4 -8.26 -28.27 -25.78
N ASN A 5 -9.44 -27.68 -25.59
CA ASN A 5 -9.66 -26.57 -24.66
C ASN A 5 -9.40 -26.98 -23.20
N LEU A 6 -9.78 -28.20 -22.82
CA LEU A 6 -9.51 -28.72 -21.47
C LEU A 6 -8.00 -28.84 -21.19
N ASN A 7 -7.21 -29.24 -22.19
CA ASN A 7 -5.76 -29.34 -22.05
C ASN A 7 -5.08 -27.97 -21.95
N GLU A 8 -5.55 -26.96 -22.69
CA GLU A 8 -5.03 -25.60 -22.57
C GLU A 8 -5.38 -24.96 -21.21
N SER A 9 -6.60 -25.16 -20.70
CA SER A 9 -6.96 -24.70 -19.35
C SER A 9 -6.10 -25.36 -18.25
N LYS A 10 -5.77 -26.65 -18.39
CA LYS A 10 -4.86 -27.34 -17.47
C LYS A 10 -3.45 -26.76 -17.50
N LYS A 11 -2.91 -26.47 -18.69
CA LYS A 11 -1.59 -25.82 -18.82
C LYS A 11 -1.58 -24.44 -18.20
N ALA A 12 -2.62 -23.64 -18.44
CA ALA A 12 -2.77 -22.31 -17.84
C ALA A 12 -2.82 -22.38 -16.31
N ALA A 13 -3.58 -23.34 -15.76
CA ALA A 13 -3.66 -23.55 -14.31
C ALA A 13 -2.30 -23.98 -13.72
N ILE A 14 -1.58 -24.89 -14.38
CA ILE A 14 -0.23 -25.30 -13.96
C ILE A 14 0.71 -24.09 -13.98
N PHE A 15 0.69 -23.30 -15.06
CA PHE A 15 1.52 -22.12 -15.18
C PHE A 15 1.21 -21.07 -14.11
N ALA A 16 -0.06 -20.78 -13.86
CA ALA A 16 -0.49 -19.90 -12.78
C ALA A 16 -0.04 -20.42 -11.40
N GLY A 17 -0.13 -21.73 -11.18
CA GLY A 17 0.36 -22.38 -9.96
C GLY A 17 1.87 -22.23 -9.79
N ILE A 18 2.65 -22.36 -10.87
CA ILE A 18 4.10 -22.12 -10.84
C ILE A 18 4.40 -20.65 -10.50
N LEU A 19 3.72 -19.69 -11.15
CA LEU A 19 3.91 -18.27 -10.84
C LEU A 19 3.59 -17.95 -9.38
N LEU A 20 2.49 -18.52 -8.86
CA LEU A 20 2.12 -18.35 -7.46
C LEU A 20 3.18 -18.93 -6.51
N ALA A 21 3.65 -20.15 -6.79
CA ALA A 21 4.69 -20.79 -5.99
C ALA A 21 6.01 -19.99 -6.01
N VAL A 22 6.42 -19.50 -7.18
CA VAL A 22 7.60 -18.63 -7.31
C VAL A 22 7.41 -17.33 -6.54
N GLY A 23 6.24 -16.70 -6.63
CA GLY A 23 5.92 -15.49 -5.87
C GLY A 23 6.01 -15.73 -4.36
N ILE A 24 5.42 -16.82 -3.86
CA ILE A 24 5.50 -17.20 -2.44
C ILE A 24 6.95 -17.44 -2.02
N MET A 25 7.73 -18.19 -2.81
CA MET A 25 9.14 -18.44 -2.50
C MET A 25 9.97 -17.15 -2.49
N ALA A 26 9.77 -16.26 -3.45
CA ALA A 26 10.47 -14.98 -3.53
C ALA A 26 10.19 -14.08 -2.31
N TYR A 27 8.94 -14.09 -1.82
CA TYR A 27 8.52 -13.33 -0.64
C TYR A 27 8.60 -14.11 0.69
N SER A 28 8.99 -15.39 0.67
CA SER A 28 9.02 -16.22 1.89
C SER A 28 9.96 -15.65 2.96
N ASN A 29 11.05 -15.00 2.52
CA ASN A 29 11.99 -14.31 3.40
C ASN A 29 11.35 -13.09 4.10
N SER A 30 10.34 -12.43 3.50
CA SER A 30 9.68 -11.29 4.13
C SER A 30 8.68 -11.69 5.21
N PHE A 31 8.29 -12.97 5.33
CA PHE A 31 7.38 -13.43 6.39
C PHE A 31 7.97 -13.33 7.79
N HIS A 32 9.30 -13.27 7.90
CA HIS A 32 10.02 -13.16 9.17
C HIS A 32 10.62 -11.75 9.39
N SER A 33 10.42 -10.83 8.43
CA SER A 33 10.85 -9.45 8.58
C SER A 33 9.83 -8.67 9.38
N ALA A 34 10.31 -7.70 10.17
CA ALA A 34 9.41 -6.69 10.72
C ALA A 34 8.69 -5.98 9.56
N MET A 35 7.39 -5.76 9.72
CA MET A 35 6.63 -4.91 8.81
C MET A 35 7.08 -3.47 9.05
N VAL A 36 8.00 -2.98 8.22
CA VAL A 36 8.49 -1.60 8.27
C VAL A 36 7.59 -0.77 7.35
N PHE A 37 6.71 0.01 7.95
CA PHE A 37 5.98 1.05 7.23
C PHE A 37 6.93 2.23 7.02
N ASP A 38 7.22 2.56 5.76
CA ASP A 38 8.04 3.72 5.41
C ASP A 38 7.35 5.03 5.80
N ASP A 39 6.01 5.03 5.86
CA ASP A 39 5.20 6.18 6.23
C ASP A 39 5.19 6.50 7.73
N LYS A 40 5.79 5.66 8.59
CA LYS A 40 5.80 5.90 10.04
C LYS A 40 6.37 7.27 10.41
N GLY A 41 7.47 7.69 9.76
CA GLY A 41 8.07 9.01 10.00
C GLY A 41 7.16 10.14 9.51
N PHE A 42 6.52 9.97 8.35
CA PHE A 42 5.59 10.96 7.79
C PHE A 42 4.30 11.12 8.59
N ILE A 43 3.93 10.13 9.39
CA ILE A 43 2.72 10.19 10.23
C ILE A 43 3.05 10.66 11.65
N ILE A 44 4.14 10.18 12.25
CA ILE A 44 4.45 10.48 13.66
C ILE A 44 5.15 11.82 13.81
N ASP A 45 6.11 12.13 12.94
CA ASP A 45 6.99 13.28 13.12
C ASP A 45 6.43 14.56 12.46
N ASP A 46 5.48 14.42 11.53
CA ASP A 46 4.87 15.54 10.83
C ASP A 46 3.59 16.04 11.52
N THR A 47 3.74 17.08 12.34
CA THR A 47 2.60 17.72 13.04
C THR A 47 1.62 18.45 12.11
N ALA A 48 1.92 18.63 10.82
CA ALA A 48 0.98 19.21 9.87
C ALA A 48 -0.14 18.22 9.51
N VAL A 49 0.10 16.91 9.63
CA VAL A 49 -0.91 15.85 9.41
C VAL A 49 -1.60 15.40 10.70
N HIS A 50 -1.43 16.07 11.83
CA HIS A 50 -2.14 15.75 13.08
C HIS A 50 -3.42 16.58 13.22
N MET A 51 -4.46 16.24 12.45
CA MET A 51 -5.74 16.95 12.49
C MET A 51 -6.72 16.24 13.42
N THR A 52 -6.86 16.71 14.66
CA THR A 52 -7.75 16.11 15.68
C THR A 52 -9.23 16.46 15.50
N GLU A 53 -9.53 17.49 14.70
CA GLU A 53 -10.89 17.91 14.37
C GLU A 53 -10.99 18.26 12.89
N LEU A 54 -12.06 17.78 12.24
CA LEU A 54 -12.31 18.06 10.83
C LEU A 54 -12.52 19.56 10.61
N SER A 55 -11.55 20.22 10.00
CA SER A 55 -11.57 21.66 9.75
C SER A 55 -10.92 22.01 8.43
N TRP A 56 -11.45 23.03 7.75
CA TRP A 56 -10.89 23.50 6.49
C TRP A 56 -9.45 24.00 6.61
N SER A 57 -9.11 24.60 7.75
CA SER A 57 -7.73 24.96 8.10
C SER A 57 -6.83 23.74 8.23
N GLY A 58 -7.30 22.67 8.88
CA GLY A 58 -6.57 21.41 9.00
C GLY A 58 -6.29 20.75 7.65
N PHE A 59 -7.27 20.72 6.74
CA PHE A 59 -7.05 20.24 5.36
C PHE A 59 -5.99 21.02 4.61
N LYS A 60 -6.02 22.36 4.70
CA LYS A 60 -5.01 23.22 4.07
C LYS A 60 -3.63 23.00 4.68
N LYS A 61 -3.55 22.90 6.00
CA LYS A 61 -2.31 22.64 6.73
C LYS A 61 -1.69 21.31 6.29
N ALA A 62 -2.46 20.23 6.33
CA ALA A 62 -1.98 18.91 5.89
C ALA A 62 -1.53 18.91 4.43
N ALA A 63 -2.30 19.55 3.53
CA ALA A 63 -1.96 19.59 2.12
C ALA A 63 -0.69 20.40 1.84
N LEU A 64 -0.58 21.62 2.39
CA LEU A 64 0.43 22.59 1.99
C LEU A 64 1.69 22.56 2.86
N GLU A 65 1.56 22.12 4.11
CA GLU A 65 2.64 22.12 5.11
C GLU A 65 3.11 20.71 5.47
N GLY A 66 2.38 19.66 5.05
CA GLY A 66 2.79 18.27 5.29
C GLY A 66 4.06 17.87 4.56
N TYR A 67 4.83 16.95 5.14
CA TYR A 67 6.10 16.47 4.61
C TYR A 67 5.98 15.05 4.04
N PRO A 68 6.40 14.83 2.79
CA PRO A 68 6.94 15.81 1.85
C PRO A 68 5.85 16.69 1.21
N ALA A 69 6.18 17.98 1.00
CA ALA A 69 5.22 19.03 0.57
C ALA A 69 4.54 18.80 -0.80
N HIS A 70 5.04 17.88 -1.62
CA HIS A 70 4.43 17.55 -2.91
C HIS A 70 3.41 16.41 -2.84
N ARG A 71 3.23 15.77 -1.67
CA ARG A 71 2.32 14.63 -1.48
C ARG A 71 0.98 15.08 -0.91
N TYR A 72 0.26 15.94 -1.65
CA TYR A 72 -1.01 16.52 -1.20
C TYR A 72 -2.03 15.47 -0.75
N LEU A 73 -2.30 14.47 -1.59
CA LEU A 73 -3.30 13.43 -1.30
C LEU A 73 -2.88 12.50 -0.15
N PRO A 74 -1.63 11.98 -0.10
CA PRO A 74 -1.16 11.23 1.06
C PRO A 74 -1.23 12.03 2.37
N ASN A 75 -0.78 13.29 2.39
CA ASN A 75 -0.77 14.09 3.61
C ASN A 75 -2.20 14.35 4.13
N ILE A 76 -3.14 14.66 3.23
CA ILE A 76 -4.56 14.77 3.57
C ILE A 76 -5.09 13.42 4.11
N SER A 77 -4.74 12.31 3.46
CA SER A 77 -5.16 10.97 3.90
C SER A 77 -4.66 10.64 5.31
N PHE A 78 -3.41 10.99 5.64
CA PHE A 78 -2.86 10.82 6.98
C PHE A 78 -3.60 11.70 8.00
N ALA A 79 -3.89 12.96 7.63
CA ALA A 79 -4.60 13.89 8.49
C ALA A 79 -6.03 13.47 8.84
N ILE A 80 -6.70 12.70 7.98
CA ILE A 80 -8.07 12.24 8.25
C ILE A 80 -8.08 10.92 9.03
N ASN A 81 -7.09 10.03 8.82
CA ASN A 81 -7.21 8.63 9.21
C ASN A 81 -6.42 8.23 10.46
N TYR A 82 -5.50 9.06 10.95
CA TYR A 82 -4.56 8.62 11.99
C TYR A 82 -4.71 9.34 13.35
N TYR A 83 -5.18 10.59 13.37
CA TYR A 83 -5.41 11.39 14.58
C TYR A 83 -6.84 11.93 14.60
#